data_AF-K1U571-F1
#
_entry.id   AF-K1U571-F1
#
_cell.length_a   1.000
_cell.length_b   1.000
_cell.length_c   1.000
_cell.angle_alpha   90.00
_cell.angle_beta   90.00
_cell.angle_gamma   90.00
#
_symmetry.space_group_name_H-M   'P 1'
#
loop_
_entity.id
_entity.type
_entity.pdbx_description
1 polymer ?
#
loop_
_entity_poly.entity_id
_entity_poly.type
_entity_poly.pdbx_seq_one_letter_code
_entity_poly.pdbx_strand_id
1 'polypeptide(L)'
;HIKNFCRERHLYVLSHSNKGLLLEGREIDKRNLLLDMIQSGNSIFKVEPIFQHLTQCLSKNLKINLEDISIIEKIINEAEHIYGRFLTDRSFVQLRNYFQLSLYRLRKSHYVEYGGKKNSKWEMAKGMIDQIQQFIVKEIPDTEVYYIADVLNRNEIHQEND
;
A
#
# COMPACT_ATOMS: atom_id res chain seq x y z
N HIS A 1 10.75 20.64 -9.96
CA HIS A 1 9.50 20.70 -10.76
C HIS A 1 8.83 19.33 -10.74
N ILE A 2 7.51 19.24 -10.49
CA ILE A 2 6.79 17.97 -10.26
C ILE A 2 6.98 16.94 -11.39
N LYS A 3 7.03 17.38 -12.65
CA LYS A 3 7.27 16.50 -13.80
C LYS A 3 8.63 15.78 -13.75
N ASN A 4 9.68 16.44 -13.27
CA ASN A 4 11.00 15.80 -13.13
C ASN A 4 11.02 14.83 -11.96
N PHE A 5 10.42 15.21 -10.82
CA PHE A 5 10.24 14.34 -9.66
C PHE A 5 9.51 13.04 -10.00
N CYS A 6 8.47 13.09 -10.83
CA CYS A 6 7.77 11.90 -11.32
C CYS A 6 8.63 11.10 -12.31
N ARG A 7 9.32 11.77 -13.25
CA ARG A 7 10.13 11.10 -14.28
C ARG A 7 11.29 10.30 -13.68
N GLU A 8 11.92 10.82 -12.62
CA GLU A 8 12.96 10.12 -11.85
C GLU A 8 12.46 8.79 -11.25
N ARG A 9 11.15 8.62 -11.11
CA ARG A 9 10.48 7.41 -10.60
C ARG A 9 9.76 6.64 -11.70
N HIS A 10 10.09 6.89 -12.97
CA HIS A 10 9.43 6.28 -14.13
C HIS A 10 7.93 6.60 -14.25
N LEU A 11 7.50 7.73 -13.70
CA LEU A 11 6.12 8.22 -13.77
C LEU A 11 6.01 9.48 -14.62
N TYR A 12 4.89 9.64 -15.31
CA TYR A 12 4.64 10.74 -16.25
C TYR A 12 3.36 11.47 -15.89
N VAL A 13 3.44 12.80 -15.78
CA VAL A 13 2.26 13.65 -15.55
C VAL A 13 1.76 14.17 -16.89
N LEU A 14 0.63 13.64 -17.34
CA LEU A 14 -0.08 14.11 -18.52
C LEU A 14 -1.16 15.11 -18.13
N SER A 15 -1.28 16.19 -18.90
CA SER A 15 -2.37 17.14 -18.77
C SER A 15 -3.31 16.99 -19.95
N HIS A 16 -4.57 16.64 -19.68
CA HIS A 16 -5.59 16.61 -20.71
C HIS A 16 -6.56 17.76 -20.46
N SER A 17 -6.76 18.61 -21.48
CA SER A 17 -7.87 19.56 -21.53
C SER A 17 -9.16 18.78 -21.25
N ASN A 18 -9.75 19.00 -20.07
CA ASN A 18 -10.99 18.40 -19.54
C ASN A 18 -10.87 17.12 -18.68
N LYS A 19 -9.70 16.50 -18.51
CA LYS A 19 -9.53 15.35 -17.57
C LYS A 19 -8.58 15.62 -16.40
N GLY A 20 -8.04 16.84 -16.33
CA GLY A 20 -7.09 17.23 -15.28
C GLY A 20 -5.71 16.61 -15.51
N LEU A 21 -5.01 16.36 -14.40
CA LEU A 21 -3.69 15.74 -14.40
C LEU A 21 -3.82 14.23 -14.21
N LEU A 22 -3.19 13.45 -15.09
CA LEU A 22 -3.10 12.00 -15.01
C LEU A 22 -1.65 11.59 -14.73
N LEU A 23 -1.47 10.69 -13.76
CA LEU A 23 -0.18 10.07 -13.48
C LEU A 23 -0.11 8.70 -14.17
N GLU A 24 0.71 8.61 -15.21
CA GLU A 24 0.97 7.39 -15.97
C GLU A 24 2.30 6.73 -15.60
N GLY A 25 2.43 5.45 -15.89
CA GLY A 25 3.53 4.59 -15.51
C GLY A 25 3.03 3.25 -14.98
N ARG A 26 3.98 2.36 -14.66
CA ARG A 26 3.67 1.03 -14.11
C ARG A 26 3.01 1.14 -12.75
N GLU A 27 2.18 0.17 -12.42
CA GLU A 27 1.50 0.12 -11.13
C GLU A 27 2.48 0.02 -9.98
N ILE A 28 3.54 -0.79 -10.13
CA ILE A 28 4.59 -0.90 -9.13
C ILE A 28 5.28 0.45 -8.84
N ASP A 29 5.50 1.28 -9.86
CA ASP A 29 6.15 2.59 -9.70
C ASP A 29 5.23 3.57 -8.97
N LYS A 30 3.92 3.54 -9.27
CA LYS A 30 2.91 4.34 -8.57
C LYS A 30 2.79 3.95 -7.11
N ARG A 31 2.77 2.65 -6.81
CA ARG A 31 2.66 2.14 -5.45
C ARG A 31 3.93 2.34 -4.64
N ASN A 32 5.11 2.29 -5.26
CA ASN A 32 6.37 2.66 -4.61
C ASN A 32 6.36 4.14 -4.22
N LEU A 33 5.96 5.04 -5.12
CA LEU A 33 5.84 6.47 -4.80
C LEU A 33 4.85 6.69 -3.64
N LEU A 34 3.71 6.02 -3.66
CA LEU A 34 2.71 6.10 -2.60
C LEU A 34 3.27 5.63 -1.24
N LEU A 35 3.98 4.50 -1.24
CA LEU A 35 4.61 3.96 -0.05
C LEU A 35 5.70 4.90 0.48
N ASP A 36 6.55 5.44 -0.40
CA ASP A 36 7.57 6.44 -0.04
C ASP A 36 6.91 7.66 0.63
N MET A 37 5.78 8.14 0.10
CA MET A 37 5.04 9.27 0.69
C MET A 37 4.51 8.94 2.10
N ILE A 38 4.00 7.73 2.31
CA ILE A 38 3.52 7.26 3.63
C ILE A 38 4.68 7.09 4.62
N GLN A 39 5.82 6.56 4.15
CA GLN A 39 6.97 6.26 5.00
C GLN A 39 7.84 7.49 5.29
N SER A 40 7.83 8.49 4.41
CA SER A 40 8.65 9.69 4.53
C SER A 40 8.31 10.52 5.77
N GLY A 41 9.19 10.50 6.78
CA GLY A 41 9.11 11.39 7.95
C GLY A 41 9.45 12.85 7.63
N ASN A 42 10.10 13.10 6.49
CA ASN A 42 10.64 14.39 6.04
C ASN A 42 9.82 15.05 4.92
N SER A 43 8.57 14.66 4.74
CA SER A 43 7.70 15.49 3.92
C SER A 43 7.51 16.83 4.63
N ILE A 44 7.73 17.94 3.91
CA ILE A 44 7.34 19.31 4.31
C ILE A 44 5.86 19.39 4.74
N PHE A 45 5.08 18.37 4.40
CA PHE A 45 3.75 18.09 4.93
C PHE A 45 3.86 16.88 5.87
N LYS A 46 3.55 17.01 7.17
CA LYS A 46 3.49 15.86 8.08
C LYS A 46 2.70 14.70 7.42
N VAL A 47 3.13 13.44 7.61
CA VAL A 47 2.52 12.23 6.99
C VAL A 47 1.00 12.22 7.16
N GLU A 48 0.53 12.66 8.32
CA GLU A 48 -0.88 12.78 8.70
C GLU A 48 -1.68 13.70 7.74
N PRO A 49 -1.30 14.97 7.48
CA PRO A 49 -1.93 15.81 6.47
C PRO A 49 -1.97 15.26 5.05
N ILE A 50 -0.91 14.60 4.57
CA ILE A 50 -0.92 14.02 3.21
C ILE A 50 -1.90 12.86 3.16
N PHE A 51 -1.83 11.96 4.13
CA PHE A 51 -2.71 10.80 4.17
C PHE A 51 -4.18 11.22 4.28
N GLN A 52 -4.48 12.17 5.17
CA GLN A 52 -5.82 12.75 5.31
C GLN A 52 -6.26 13.45 4.01
N HIS A 53 -5.39 14.22 3.35
CA HIS A 53 -5.70 14.88 2.10
C HIS A 53 -5.97 13.87 0.96
N LEU A 54 -5.12 12.86 0.80
CA LEU A 54 -5.31 11.78 -0.19
C LEU A 54 -6.59 11.00 0.09
N THR A 55 -6.85 10.69 1.36
CA THR A 55 -8.08 10.02 1.81
C THR A 55 -9.30 10.88 1.54
N GLN A 56 -9.25 12.20 1.76
CA GLN A 56 -10.33 13.13 1.42
C GLN A 56 -10.54 13.26 -0.10
N CYS A 57 -9.47 13.30 -0.88
CA CYS A 57 -9.55 13.30 -2.35
C CYS A 57 -10.17 12.00 -2.87
N LEU A 58 -9.80 10.86 -2.28
CA LEU A 58 -10.42 9.58 -2.59
C LEU A 58 -11.86 9.54 -2.10
N SER A 59 -12.19 9.98 -0.88
CA SER A 59 -13.54 9.91 -0.31
C SER A 59 -14.57 10.72 -1.10
N LYS A 60 -14.14 11.83 -1.72
CA LYS A 60 -14.98 12.64 -2.63
C LYS A 60 -15.31 11.92 -3.94
N ASN A 61 -14.42 11.03 -4.38
CA ASN A 61 -14.55 10.31 -5.65
C ASN A 61 -14.95 8.83 -5.48
N LEU A 62 -14.84 8.29 -4.27
CA LEU A 62 -14.97 6.88 -3.88
C LEU A 62 -15.54 6.80 -2.47
N LYS A 63 -16.56 5.97 -2.26
CA LYS A 63 -16.98 5.63 -0.88
C LYS A 63 -15.88 4.79 -0.22
N ILE A 64 -15.04 5.43 0.58
CA ILE A 64 -14.12 4.71 1.49
C ILE A 64 -15.00 4.04 2.54
N ASN A 65 -15.01 2.70 2.57
CA ASN A 65 -15.78 1.96 3.55
C ASN A 65 -14.97 1.88 4.85
N LEU A 66 -15.49 2.45 5.94
CA LEU A 66 -14.86 2.37 7.26
C LEU A 66 -14.74 0.92 7.76
N GLU A 67 -15.59 0.01 7.28
CA GLU A 67 -15.49 -1.41 7.57
C GLU A 67 -14.24 -2.05 6.96
N ASP A 68 -13.76 -1.55 5.81
CA ASP A 68 -12.52 -2.08 5.22
C ASP A 68 -11.31 -1.79 6.10
N ILE A 69 -11.31 -0.63 6.79
CA ILE A 69 -10.20 -0.23 7.65
C ILE A 69 -10.12 -1.15 8.87
N SER A 70 -11.25 -1.43 9.51
CA SER A 70 -11.28 -2.35 10.66
C SER A 70 -10.93 -3.79 10.25
N ILE A 71 -11.34 -4.23 9.07
CA ILE A 71 -10.94 -5.53 8.52
C ILE A 71 -9.43 -5.56 8.24
N ILE A 72 -8.84 -4.51 7.64
CA ILE A 72 -7.39 -4.42 7.43
C ILE A 72 -6.63 -4.50 8.75
N GLU A 73 -7.04 -3.71 9.74
CA GLU A 73 -6.38 -3.71 11.07
C GLU A 73 -6.44 -5.11 11.70
N LYS A 74 -7.58 -5.80 11.59
CA LYS A 74 -7.72 -7.18 12.03
C LYS A 74 -6.80 -8.15 11.28
N ILE A 75 -6.72 -8.05 9.95
CA ILE A 75 -5.83 -8.88 9.13
C ILE A 75 -4.36 -8.69 9.52
N ILE A 76 -3.94 -7.45 9.77
CA ILE A 76 -2.56 -7.15 10.20
C ILE A 76 -2.30 -7.79 11.56
N ASN A 77 -3.15 -7.54 12.56
CA ASN A 77 -2.99 -8.09 13.91
C ASN A 77 -2.94 -9.63 13.90
N GLU A 78 -3.86 -10.29 13.18
CA GLU A 78 -3.87 -11.75 13.06
C GLU A 78 -2.59 -12.28 12.41
N ALA A 79 -2.09 -11.60 11.38
CA ALA A 79 -0.81 -11.97 10.76
C ALA A 79 0.37 -11.83 11.74
N GLU A 80 0.41 -10.78 12.55
CA GLU A 80 1.49 -10.63 13.55
C GLU A 80 1.52 -11.80 14.53
N HIS A 81 0.35 -12.21 15.03
CA HIS A 81 0.20 -13.33 15.96
C HIS A 81 0.49 -14.69 15.32
N ILE A 82 -0.01 -14.97 14.11
CA ILE A 82 0.21 -16.25 13.43
C ILE A 82 1.69 -16.46 13.10
N TYR A 83 2.39 -15.39 12.71
CA TYR A 83 3.77 -15.48 12.22
C TYR A 83 4.83 -15.06 13.25
N GLY A 84 4.45 -14.69 14.47
CA GLY A 84 5.37 -14.27 15.54
C GLY A 84 6.21 -13.04 15.16
N ARG A 85 5.63 -12.13 14.40
CA ARG A 85 6.32 -11.00 13.75
C ARG A 85 5.56 -9.71 14.00
N PHE A 86 6.03 -8.93 14.97
CA PHE A 86 5.33 -7.74 15.44
C PHE A 86 5.93 -6.47 14.83
N LEU A 87 5.08 -5.68 14.19
CA LEU A 87 5.35 -4.35 13.67
C LEU A 87 5.46 -3.36 14.83
N THR A 88 6.30 -2.35 14.68
CA THR A 88 6.23 -1.16 15.56
C THR A 88 4.91 -0.43 15.33
N ASP A 89 4.40 0.33 16.32
CA ASP A 89 3.18 1.16 16.17
C ASP A 89 3.22 2.01 14.89
N ARG A 90 4.39 2.58 14.60
CA ARG A 90 4.64 3.36 13.39
C ARG A 90 4.49 2.50 12.12
N SER A 91 5.12 1.34 12.08
CA SER A 91 5.06 0.43 10.94
C SER A 91 3.65 -0.12 10.70
N PHE A 92 2.92 -0.40 11.79
CA PHE A 92 1.51 -0.79 11.73
C PHE A 92 0.65 0.29 11.06
N VAL A 93 0.76 1.53 11.53
CA VAL A 93 0.01 2.66 10.95
C VAL A 93 0.38 2.88 9.49
N GLN A 94 1.67 2.81 9.13
CA GLN A 94 2.12 2.97 7.76
C GLN A 94 1.58 1.86 6.84
N LEU A 95 1.60 0.61 7.31
CA LEU A 95 1.09 -0.53 6.54
C LEU A 95 -0.43 -0.46 6.36
N ARG A 96 -1.18 -0.14 7.42
CA ARG A 96 -2.62 0.09 7.36
C ARG A 96 -2.97 1.19 6.36
N ASN A 97 -2.28 2.33 6.45
CA ASN A 97 -2.49 3.46 5.55
C ASN A 97 -2.18 3.06 4.09
N TYR A 98 -1.12 2.31 3.86
CA TYR A 98 -0.81 1.76 2.53
C TYR A 98 -1.94 0.88 2.01
N PHE A 99 -2.42 -0.09 2.80
CA PHE A 99 -3.52 -0.98 2.41
C PHE A 99 -4.79 -0.22 2.09
N GLN A 100 -5.16 0.77 2.91
CA GLN A 100 -6.34 1.59 2.69
C GLN A 100 -6.32 2.26 1.30
N LEU A 101 -5.15 2.76 0.86
CA LEU A 101 -5.01 3.39 -0.44
C LEU A 101 -4.88 2.35 -1.57
N SER A 102 -4.19 1.24 -1.33
CA SER A 102 -3.97 0.18 -2.33
C SER A 102 -5.23 -0.64 -2.62
N LEU A 103 -6.15 -0.79 -1.65
CA LEU A 103 -7.42 -1.49 -1.83
C LEU A 103 -8.22 -0.94 -3.03
N TYR A 104 -8.17 0.37 -3.27
CA TYR A 104 -8.81 0.95 -4.44
C TYR A 104 -8.23 0.42 -5.76
N ARG A 105 -6.91 0.26 -5.83
CA ARG A 105 -6.22 -0.28 -7.01
C ARG A 105 -6.57 -1.76 -7.19
N LEU A 106 -6.54 -2.53 -6.11
CA LEU A 106 -6.91 -3.96 -6.11
C LEU A 106 -8.34 -4.17 -6.60
N ARG A 107 -9.32 -3.38 -6.13
CA ARG A 107 -10.73 -3.45 -6.57
C ARG A 107 -10.94 -3.11 -8.04
N LYS A 108 -10.02 -2.37 -8.64
CA LYS A 108 -10.04 -2.03 -10.06
C LYS A 108 -9.19 -2.99 -10.90
N SER A 109 -8.72 -4.09 -10.31
CA SER A 109 -7.83 -5.06 -10.93
C SER A 109 -6.56 -4.43 -11.49
N HIS A 110 -6.10 -3.34 -10.86
CA HIS A 110 -4.82 -2.72 -11.16
C HIS A 110 -3.74 -3.35 -10.30
N TYR A 111 -3.18 -4.45 -10.79
CA TYR A 111 -2.17 -5.20 -10.08
C TYR A 111 -0.75 -4.79 -10.47
N VAL A 112 0.18 -5.00 -9.55
CA VAL A 112 1.62 -4.85 -9.83
C VAL A 112 2.08 -5.90 -10.85
N GLU A 113 2.98 -5.47 -11.75
CA GLU A 113 3.36 -6.24 -12.94
C GLU A 113 4.37 -7.35 -12.66
N TYR A 114 5.21 -7.21 -11.63
CA TYR A 114 6.30 -8.15 -11.35
C TYR A 114 6.29 -8.58 -9.89
N GLY A 115 6.36 -9.90 -9.66
CA GLY A 115 6.64 -10.47 -8.36
C GLY A 115 8.14 -10.50 -8.09
N GLY A 116 8.59 -9.82 -7.04
CA GLY A 116 9.95 -9.91 -6.53
C GLY A 116 10.39 -11.34 -6.18
N LYS A 117 11.56 -11.48 -5.53
CA LYS A 117 11.99 -12.79 -5.01
C LYS A 117 11.25 -13.10 -3.71
N LYS A 118 10.96 -14.38 -3.45
CA LYS A 118 10.46 -14.80 -2.13
C LYS A 118 11.45 -14.37 -1.05
N ASN A 119 10.98 -13.58 -0.10
CA ASN A 119 11.76 -13.09 1.03
C ASN A 119 11.23 -13.68 2.35
N SER A 120 11.86 -13.36 3.48
CA SER A 120 11.50 -13.93 4.81
C SER A 120 10.10 -13.55 5.32
N LYS A 121 9.43 -12.60 4.65
CA LYS A 121 8.08 -12.12 4.96
C LYS A 121 7.03 -12.64 3.97
N TRP A 122 7.42 -13.47 3.01
CA TRP A 122 6.52 -13.95 1.96
C TRP A 122 5.32 -14.73 2.49
N GLU A 123 5.53 -15.64 3.46
CA GLU A 123 4.42 -16.40 4.07
C GLU A 123 3.43 -15.47 4.80
N MET A 124 3.94 -14.48 5.54
CA MET A 124 3.12 -13.46 6.19
C MET A 124 2.32 -12.65 5.18
N ALA A 125 2.97 -12.19 4.11
CA ALA A 125 2.32 -11.46 3.02
C ALA A 125 1.22 -12.29 2.34
N LYS A 126 1.48 -13.58 2.11
CA LYS A 126 0.51 -14.49 1.51
C LYS A 126 -0.71 -14.65 2.40
N GLY A 127 -0.51 -14.92 3.69
CA GLY A 127 -1.60 -15.03 4.65
C GLY A 127 -2.47 -13.77 4.71
N MET A 128 -1.85 -12.58 4.66
CA MET A 128 -2.59 -11.32 4.60
C MET A 128 -3.40 -11.17 3.29
N ILE A 129 -2.80 -11.49 2.14
CA ILE A 129 -3.48 -11.40 0.84
C ILE A 129 -4.62 -12.42 0.72
N ASP A 130 -4.43 -13.64 1.24
CA ASP A 130 -5.48 -14.66 1.27
C ASP A 130 -6.71 -14.18 2.08
N GLN A 131 -6.49 -13.51 3.22
CA GLN A 131 -7.57 -12.91 3.99
C GLN A 131 -8.22 -11.71 3.27
N ILE A 132 -7.42 -10.81 2.66
CA ILE A 132 -7.96 -9.72 1.84
C ILE A 132 -8.81 -10.28 0.69
N GLN A 133 -8.39 -11.40 0.10
CA GLN A 133 -9.11 -12.06 -0.97
C GLN A 133 -10.46 -12.60 -0.52
N GLN A 134 -10.50 -13.16 0.70
CA GLN A 134 -11.71 -13.69 1.30
C GLN A 134 -12.72 -12.60 1.66
N PHE A 135 -12.26 -11.48 2.21
CA PHE A 135 -13.15 -10.47 2.82
C PHE A 135 -13.39 -9.23 1.97
N ILE A 136 -12.51 -8.90 1.01
CA ILE A 136 -12.51 -7.58 0.37
C ILE A 136 -12.47 -7.64 -1.16
N VAL A 137 -11.50 -8.32 -1.77
CA VAL A 137 -11.26 -8.30 -3.22
C VAL A 137 -11.06 -9.71 -3.76
N LYS A 138 -11.98 -10.20 -4.58
CA LYS A 138 -11.84 -11.54 -5.18
C LYS A 138 -10.68 -11.58 -6.18
N GLU A 139 -9.92 -12.66 -6.14
CA GLU A 139 -8.86 -13.03 -7.11
C GLU A 139 -7.73 -12.00 -7.21
N ILE A 140 -6.76 -12.12 -6.30
CA ILE A 140 -5.54 -11.32 -6.27
C ILE A 140 -4.38 -12.19 -6.82
N PRO A 141 -3.62 -11.72 -7.83
CA PRO A 141 -2.52 -12.50 -8.40
C PRO A 141 -1.33 -12.58 -7.43
N ASP A 142 -0.53 -13.64 -7.57
CA ASP A 142 0.67 -13.87 -6.76
C ASP A 142 1.66 -12.70 -6.80
N THR A 143 1.69 -11.91 -7.88
CA THR A 143 2.56 -10.72 -8.00
C THR A 143 2.33 -9.72 -6.86
N GLU A 144 1.09 -9.62 -6.36
CA GLU A 144 0.75 -8.79 -5.21
C GLU A 144 1.31 -9.36 -3.91
N VAL A 145 1.32 -10.69 -3.74
CA VAL A 145 1.92 -11.35 -2.57
C VAL A 145 3.40 -11.01 -2.47
N TYR A 146 4.13 -11.12 -3.58
CA TYR A 146 5.54 -10.75 -3.63
C TYR A 146 5.75 -9.27 -3.31
N TYR A 147 4.90 -8.39 -3.85
CA TYR A 147 5.01 -6.96 -3.57
C TYR A 147 4.73 -6.64 -2.10
N ILE A 148 3.69 -7.20 -1.49
CA ILE A 148 3.42 -7.02 -0.06
C ILE A 148 4.55 -7.58 0.79
N ALA A 149 5.17 -8.69 0.41
CA ALA A 149 6.35 -9.20 1.09
C ALA A 149 7.50 -8.19 1.07
N ASP A 150 7.70 -7.49 -0.06
CA ASP A 150 8.70 -6.42 -0.16
C ASP A 150 8.31 -5.17 0.64
N VAL A 151 7.01 -4.84 0.73
CA VAL A 151 6.51 -3.77 1.61
C VAL A 151 6.80 -4.09 3.08
N LEU A 152 6.50 -5.31 3.52
CA LEU A 152 6.77 -5.77 4.89
C LEU A 152 8.26 -5.73 5.23
N ASN A 153 9.13 -6.03 4.28
CA ASN A 153 10.58 -5.92 4.47
C ASN A 153 11.09 -4.49 4.64
N ARG A 154 10.36 -3.49 4.13
CA ARG A 154 10.69 -2.07 4.33
C ARG A 154 10.20 -1.53 5.68
N ASN A 155 9.36 -2.29 6.38
CA ASN A 155 8.82 -1.92 7.69
C ASN A 155 9.68 -2.51 8.82
N GLU A 156 9.71 -1.82 9.95
CA GLU A 156 10.41 -2.31 11.15
C GLU A 156 9.58 -3.41 11.82
N ILE A 157 10.16 -4.61 11.92
CA ILE A 157 9.50 -5.79 12.49
C ILE A 157 10.43 -6.43 13.52
N HIS A 158 9.91 -6.65 14.73
CA HIS A 158 10.55 -7.43 15.78
C HIS A 158 10.12 -8.90 15.70
N GLN A 159 11.04 -9.81 16.03
CA GLN A 159 10.72 -11.22 16.26
C GLN A 159 10.65 -11.41 17.77
N GLU A 160 9.67 -12.19 18.22
CA GLU A 160 9.67 -12.68 19.60
C GLU A 160 10.89 -13.58 19.76
N ASN A 161 11.83 -13.21 20.63
CA ASN A 161 12.91 -14.09 21.03
C ASN A 161 12.36 -14.91 22.19
N ASP A 162 12.25 -16.23 22.00
CA ASP A 162 11.95 -17.21 23.05
C ASP A 162 12.90 -17.10 24.26
#